data_AF-A0A7C5Y1L6-F1
#
_entry.id   AF-A0A7C5Y1L6-F1
#
_cell.length_a   1.000
_cell.length_b   1.000
_cell.length_c   1.000
_cell.angle_alpha   90.00
_cell.angle_beta   90.00
_cell.angle_gamma   90.00
#
_symmetry.space_group_name_H-M   'P 1'
#
loop_
_entity.id
_entity.type
_entity.pdbx_description
1 polymer ?
#
loop_
_entity_poly.entity_id
_entity_poly.type
_entity_poly.pdbx_seq_one_letter_code
_entity_poly.pdbx_strand_id
1 'polypeptide(L)'
;MSKLFCEVYIKDIMPAIRALIAKDLVTRHGISQWSAAKALNITQASINYYLTGQRGFKMISRLSRSEEIIRMIREASDSIIRGDFDYLFFCRICTYIRSNNEVLKKIGLDKESYIYPKCPTDIS
;
A
#
# COMPACT_ATOMS: atom_id res chain seq x y z
N MET A 1 -15.37 -19.93 -4.12
CA MET A 1 -15.02 -19.67 -2.71
C MET A 1 -14.65 -18.21 -2.55
N SER A 2 -15.42 -17.46 -1.79
CA SER A 2 -15.12 -16.07 -1.41
C SER A 2 -13.90 -16.06 -0.50
N LYS A 3 -12.93 -15.18 -0.74
CA LYS A 3 -11.73 -15.02 0.09
C LYS A 3 -11.91 -13.85 1.07
N LEU A 4 -11.20 -13.88 2.20
CA LEU A 4 -11.17 -12.72 3.10
C LEU A 4 -10.44 -11.56 2.42
N PHE A 5 -10.99 -10.34 2.49
CA PHE A 5 -10.34 -9.16 1.92
C PHE A 5 -8.92 -8.97 2.48
N CYS A 6 -8.72 -9.22 3.77
CA CYS A 6 -7.41 -9.10 4.43
C CYS A 6 -6.35 -10.02 3.81
N GLU A 7 -6.72 -11.18 3.27
CA GLU A 7 -5.76 -12.06 2.58
C GLU A 7 -5.22 -11.43 1.31
N VAL A 8 -6.11 -10.83 0.49
CA VAL A 8 -5.72 -10.09 -0.72
C VAL A 8 -4.94 -8.84 -0.34
N TYR A 9 -5.37 -8.15 0.72
CA TYR A 9 -4.68 -6.97 1.20
C TYR A 9 -3.23 -7.29 1.56
N ILE A 10 -3.00 -8.33 2.38
CA ILE A 10 -1.65 -8.67 2.85
C ILE A 10 -0.78 -9.23 1.71
N LYS A 11 -1.34 -10.02 0.79
CA LYS A 11 -0.59 -10.68 -0.29
C LYS A 11 -0.27 -9.76 -1.47
N ASP A 12 -1.19 -8.88 -1.83
CA ASP A 12 -1.10 -8.11 -3.08
C ASP A 12 -1.03 -6.59 -2.86
N ILE A 13 -1.90 -6.04 -2.00
CA ILE A 13 -2.06 -4.57 -1.87
C ILE A 13 -0.97 -3.97 -0.97
N MET A 14 -0.79 -4.51 0.24
CA MET A 14 0.14 -3.99 1.25
C MET A 14 1.59 -3.99 0.75
N PRO A 15 2.09 -5.03 0.06
CA PRO A 15 3.41 -4.99 -0.55
C PRO A 15 3.54 -3.93 -1.65
N ALA A 16 2.50 -3.74 -2.48
CA ALA A 16 2.48 -2.71 -3.51
C ALA A 16 2.48 -1.29 -2.92
N ILE A 17 1.76 -1.06 -1.81
CA ILE A 17 1.80 0.19 -1.05
C ILE A 17 3.21 0.46 -0.54
N ARG A 18 3.87 -0.54 0.09
CA ARG A 18 5.26 -0.38 0.55
C ARG A 18 6.21 -0.02 -0.59
N ALA A 19 6.06 -0.66 -1.75
CA ALA A 19 6.87 -0.35 -2.92
C ALA A 19 6.63 1.07 -3.45
N LEU A 20 5.39 1.56 -3.41
CA LEU A 20 5.07 2.94 -3.78
C LEU A 20 5.66 3.96 -2.81
N ILE A 21 5.61 3.70 -1.51
CA ILE A 21 6.27 4.56 -0.50
C ILE A 21 7.79 4.56 -0.74
N ALA A 22 8.40 3.38 -0.94
CA ALA A 22 9.82 3.28 -1.24
C ALA A 22 10.20 4.04 -2.51
N LYS A 23 9.36 3.96 -3.56
CA LYS A 23 9.56 4.71 -4.81
C LYS A 23 9.53 6.21 -4.55
N ASP A 24 8.51 6.70 -3.86
CA ASP A 24 8.36 8.13 -3.57
C ASP A 24 9.50 8.66 -2.69
N LEU A 25 9.93 7.90 -1.68
CA LEU A 25 11.13 8.20 -0.88
C LEU A 25 12.38 8.37 -1.74
N VAL A 26 12.62 7.46 -2.69
CA VAL A 26 13.77 7.54 -3.59
C VAL A 26 13.65 8.70 -4.57
N THR A 27 12.48 8.89 -5.19
CA THR A 27 12.34 9.86 -6.29
C THR A 27 12.11 11.30 -5.82
N ARG A 28 11.35 11.50 -4.73
CA ARG A 28 10.96 12.84 -4.24
C ARG A 28 11.87 13.33 -3.12
N HIS A 29 12.33 12.43 -2.26
CA HIS A 29 13.20 12.76 -1.13
C HIS A 29 14.68 12.43 -1.36
N GLY A 30 15.01 11.74 -2.46
CA GLY A 30 16.39 11.50 -2.87
C GLY A 30 17.16 10.53 -1.97
N ILE A 31 16.48 9.78 -1.09
CA ILE A 31 17.16 8.81 -0.22
C ILE A 31 17.51 7.52 -0.97
N SER A 32 18.54 6.81 -0.53
CA SER A 32 18.94 5.56 -1.17
C SER A 32 17.85 4.48 -1.05
N GLN A 33 17.80 3.55 -2.02
CA GLN A 33 16.93 2.38 -1.95
C GLN A 33 17.14 1.57 -0.67
N TRP A 34 18.38 1.48 -0.19
CA TRP A 34 18.72 0.79 1.06
C TRP A 34 18.11 1.49 2.28
N SER A 35 18.23 2.81 2.35
CA SER A 35 17.63 3.62 3.42
C SER A 35 16.10 3.51 3.41
N ALA A 36 15.48 3.56 2.23
CA ALA A 36 14.04 3.36 2.07
C ALA A 36 13.59 1.96 2.51
N ALA A 37 14.34 0.91 2.14
CA ALA A 37 14.07 -0.48 2.54
C ALA A 37 14.10 -0.63 4.07
N LYS A 38 15.14 -0.07 4.70
CA LYS A 38 15.31 -0.09 6.15
C LYS A 38 14.17 0.63 6.87
N ALA A 39 13.76 1.81 6.39
CA ALA A 39 12.65 2.57 6.97
C ALA A 39 11.31 1.82 6.90
N LEU A 40 11.08 1.07 5.82
CA LEU A 40 9.84 0.33 5.58
C LEU A 40 9.86 -1.11 6.13
N ASN A 41 10.95 -1.51 6.78
CA ASN A 41 11.20 -2.86 7.29
C ASN A 41 10.98 -3.95 6.23
N ILE A 42 11.54 -3.73 5.03
CA ILE A 42 11.52 -4.67 3.90
C ILE A 42 12.93 -4.84 3.34
N THR A 43 13.13 -5.87 2.50
CA THR A 43 14.41 -6.07 1.83
C THR A 43 14.53 -5.17 0.59
N GLN A 44 15.76 -4.79 0.21
CA GLN A 44 16.00 -4.09 -1.06
C GLN A 44 15.57 -4.95 -2.26
N ALA A 45 15.73 -6.27 -2.17
CA ALA A 45 15.24 -7.21 -3.20
C ALA A 45 13.71 -7.13 -3.36
N SER A 46 12.96 -6.92 -2.28
CA SER A 46 11.51 -6.70 -2.33
C SER A 46 11.17 -5.41 -3.08
N ILE A 47 11.91 -4.33 -2.87
CA ILE A 47 11.73 -3.08 -3.64
C ILE A 47 11.94 -3.36 -5.13
N ASN A 48 13.06 -3.97 -5.50
CA ASN A 48 13.34 -4.28 -6.90
C ASN A 48 12.29 -5.20 -7.51
N TYR A 49 11.91 -6.28 -6.82
CA TYR A 49 10.88 -7.22 -7.29
C TYR A 49 9.54 -6.52 -7.58
N TYR A 50 9.14 -5.55 -6.77
CA TYR A 50 7.89 -4.81 -7.00
C TYR A 50 8.04 -3.71 -8.06
N LEU A 51 9.20 -3.07 -8.16
CA LEU A 51 9.46 -2.05 -9.17
C LEU A 51 9.65 -2.63 -10.59
N THR A 52 10.22 -3.84 -10.72
CA THR A 52 10.58 -4.45 -12.01
C THR A 52 9.83 -5.73 -12.35
N GLY A 53 9.15 -6.36 -11.39
CA GLY A 53 8.50 -7.66 -11.56
C GLY A 53 7.07 -7.61 -12.11
N GLN A 54 6.70 -8.62 -12.91
CA GLN A 54 5.44 -8.65 -13.69
C GLN A 54 4.14 -8.70 -12.86
N ARG A 55 4.12 -9.30 -11.66
CA ARG A 55 2.89 -9.38 -10.83
C ARG A 55 2.68 -8.14 -9.95
N GLY A 56 3.74 -7.67 -9.27
CA GLY A 56 3.70 -6.47 -8.43
C GLY A 56 3.38 -5.20 -9.22
N PHE A 57 3.87 -5.10 -10.45
CA PHE A 57 3.62 -3.97 -11.35
C PHE A 57 2.12 -3.73 -11.61
N LYS A 58 1.31 -4.79 -11.71
CA LYS A 58 -0.12 -4.65 -11.99
C LYS A 58 -0.85 -3.99 -10.82
N MET A 59 -0.56 -4.36 -9.58
CA MET A 59 -1.19 -3.74 -8.41
C MET A 59 -0.68 -2.31 -8.19
N ILE A 60 0.61 -2.06 -8.37
CA ILE A 60 1.20 -0.72 -8.28
C ILE A 60 0.56 0.23 -9.29
N SER A 61 0.47 -0.16 -10.56
CA SER A 61 -0.15 0.65 -11.61
C SER A 61 -1.64 0.91 -11.34
N ARG A 62 -2.35 -0.07 -10.80
CA ARG A 62 -3.75 0.04 -10.36
C ARG A 62 -3.93 1.02 -9.20
N LEU A 63 -3.16 0.87 -8.14
CA LEU A 63 -3.19 1.76 -6.97
C LEU A 63 -2.85 3.20 -7.35
N SER A 64 -1.92 3.39 -8.30
CA SER A 64 -1.51 4.71 -8.80
C SER A 64 -2.60 5.46 -9.55
N ARG A 65 -3.73 4.82 -9.89
CA ARG A 65 -4.90 5.47 -10.52
C ARG A 65 -5.79 6.19 -9.51
N SER A 66 -5.60 5.97 -8.22
CA SER A 66 -6.33 6.70 -7.18
C SER A 66 -5.44 7.83 -6.65
N GLU A 67 -5.82 9.06 -6.96
CA GLU A 67 -5.13 10.26 -6.47
C GLU A 67 -5.06 10.30 -4.94
N GLU A 68 -6.14 9.87 -4.28
CA GLU A 68 -6.22 9.77 -2.82
C GLU A 68 -5.20 8.78 -2.25
N ILE A 69 -5.04 7.60 -2.88
CA ILE A 69 -4.02 6.62 -2.46
C ILE A 69 -2.62 7.21 -2.63
N ILE A 70 -2.36 7.92 -3.73
CA ILE A 70 -1.08 8.59 -3.95
C ILE A 70 -0.85 9.70 -2.93
N ARG A 71 -1.89 10.46 -2.54
CA ARG A 71 -1.79 11.46 -1.47
C ARG A 71 -1.40 10.81 -0.14
N MET A 72 -2.11 9.76 0.28
CA MET A 72 -1.80 8.99 1.49
C MET A 72 -0.36 8.44 1.48
N ILE A 73 0.12 7.96 0.32
CA ILE A 73 1.49 7.47 0.16
C ILE A 73 2.51 8.59 0.34
N ARG A 74 2.27 9.78 -0.22
CA ARG A 74 3.16 10.94 -0.05
C ARG A 74 3.22 11.41 1.39
N GLU A 75 2.07 11.47 2.06
CA GLU A 75 1.98 11.78 3.49
C GLU A 75 2.79 10.78 4.32
N ALA A 76 2.67 9.48 4.02
CA ALA A 76 3.47 8.44 4.66
C ALA A 76 4.97 8.64 4.45
N SER A 77 5.41 8.89 3.21
CA SER A 77 6.82 9.17 2.91
C SER A 77 7.34 10.41 3.65
N ASP A 78 6.55 11.49 3.70
CA ASP A 78 6.92 12.72 4.41
C ASP A 78 7.07 12.47 5.90
N SER A 79 6.17 11.67 6.49
CA SER A 79 6.26 11.25 7.88
C SER A 79 7.49 10.39 8.17
N ILE A 80 7.87 9.50 7.25
CA ILE A 80 9.10 8.70 7.37
C ILE A 80 10.32 9.62 7.42
N ILE A 81 10.38 10.65 6.56
CA ILE A 81 11.49 11.60 6.54
C ILE A 81 11.54 12.45 7.82
N ARG A 82 10.37 12.83 8.36
CA ARG A 82 10.30 13.55 9.65
C ARG A 82 10.63 12.66 10.86
N GLY A 83 10.59 11.34 10.71
CA GLY A 83 10.79 10.39 11.82
C GLY A 83 9.55 10.17 12.68
N ASP A 84 8.36 10.55 12.20
CA ASP A 84 7.08 10.45 12.91
C ASP A 84 6.11 9.41 12.29
N PHE A 85 6.64 8.49 11.47
CA PHE A 85 5.83 7.51 10.76
C PHE A 85 5.14 6.52 11.70
N ASP A 86 3.81 6.59 11.71
CA ASP A 86 2.93 5.68 12.43
C ASP A 86 2.52 4.49 11.55
N TYR A 87 2.86 3.27 12.01
CA TYR A 87 2.51 2.02 11.33
C TYR A 87 1.00 1.77 11.19
N LEU A 88 0.14 2.44 11.98
CA LEU A 88 -1.32 2.40 11.77
C LEU A 88 -1.74 3.01 10.43
N PHE A 89 -0.83 3.69 9.72
CA PHE A 89 -1.01 4.05 8.31
C PHE A 89 -1.53 2.86 7.48
N PHE A 90 -0.96 1.66 7.65
CA PHE A 90 -1.38 0.48 6.89
C PHE A 90 -2.81 0.05 7.23
N CYS A 91 -3.30 0.32 8.44
CA CYS A 91 -4.71 0.10 8.80
C CYS A 91 -5.59 1.20 8.18
N ARG A 92 -5.21 2.47 8.28
CA ARG A 92 -5.96 3.61 7.71
C ARG A 92 -6.18 3.44 6.20
N ILE A 93 -5.13 3.12 5.45
CA ILE A 93 -5.24 2.90 4.00
C ILE A 93 -6.02 1.62 3.66
N CYS A 94 -5.93 0.57 4.49
CA CYS A 94 -6.77 -0.63 4.34
C CYS A 94 -8.25 -0.28 4.49
N THR A 95 -8.61 0.45 5.56
CA THR A 95 -9.98 0.91 5.83
C THR A 95 -10.50 1.81 4.72
N TYR A 96 -9.67 2.73 4.23
CA TYR A 96 -10.01 3.56 3.07
C TYR A 96 -10.34 2.71 1.83
N ILE A 97 -9.46 1.77 1.45
CA ILE A 97 -9.65 0.93 0.26
C ILE A 97 -10.91 0.06 0.40
N ARG A 98 -11.10 -0.62 1.53
CA ARG A 98 -12.21 -1.58 1.71
C ARG A 98 -13.58 -0.90 1.78
N SER A 99 -13.64 0.33 2.27
CA SER A 99 -14.89 1.08 2.43
C SER A 99 -15.30 1.83 1.17
N ASN A 100 -14.38 2.01 0.20
CA ASN A 100 -14.62 2.76 -1.02
C ASN A 100 -14.75 1.84 -2.25
N ASN A 101 -16.00 1.67 -2.73
CA ASN A 101 -16.29 0.82 -3.88
C ASN A 101 -15.65 1.31 -5.19
N GLU A 102 -15.55 2.63 -5.38
CA GLU A 102 -14.90 3.20 -6.57
C GLU A 102 -13.42 2.86 -6.59
N VAL A 103 -12.75 2.94 -5.43
CA VAL A 103 -11.34 2.57 -5.29
C VAL A 103 -11.15 1.08 -5.55
N LEU A 104 -11.98 0.20 -4.98
CA LEU A 104 -11.94 -1.24 -5.25
C LEU A 104 -12.02 -1.53 -6.76
N LYS A 105 -12.96 -0.91 -7.46
CA LYS A 105 -13.10 -1.02 -8.92
C LYS A 105 -11.86 -0.51 -9.66
N LYS A 106 -11.29 0.65 -9.27
CA LYS A 106 -10.06 1.19 -9.87
C LYS A 106 -8.88 0.24 -9.71
N ILE A 107 -8.80 -0.48 -8.59
CA ILE A 107 -7.77 -1.50 -8.35
C ILE A 107 -8.14 -2.89 -8.90
N GLY A 108 -9.25 -2.98 -9.65
CA GLY A 108 -9.71 -4.19 -10.30
C GLY A 108 -10.08 -5.29 -9.33
N LEU A 109 -10.66 -4.92 -8.19
CA LEU A 109 -11.31 -5.78 -7.23
C LEU A 109 -12.82 -5.53 -7.26
N ASP A 110 -13.58 -6.60 -7.19
CA ASP A 110 -15.03 -6.53 -7.04
C ASP A 110 -15.41 -6.76 -5.58
N LYS A 111 -16.28 -5.90 -5.03
CA LYS A 111 -16.64 -5.92 -3.61
C LYS A 111 -17.40 -7.19 -3.24
N GLU A 112 -18.21 -7.74 -4.13
CA GLU A 112 -19.00 -8.94 -3.85
C GLU A 112 -18.15 -10.23 -3.83
N SER A 113 -16.94 -10.16 -4.38
CA SER A 113 -16.00 -11.27 -4.43
C SER A 113 -15.29 -11.58 -3.09
N TYR A 114 -15.44 -10.71 -2.08
CA TYR A 114 -14.70 -10.80 -0.81
C TYR A 114 -15.58 -10.75 0.43
N ILE A 115 -15.10 -11.43 1.48
CA ILE A 115 -15.67 -11.33 2.83
C ILE A 115 -14.91 -10.25 3.61
N TYR A 116 -15.67 -9.36 4.24
CA TYR A 116 -15.17 -8.19 4.97
C TYR A 116 -15.47 -8.32 6.47
N PRO A 117 -14.60 -8.99 7.25
CA PRO A 117 -14.79 -9.08 8.71
C PRO A 117 -14.67 -7.69 9.34
N LYS A 118 -15.34 -7.47 10.49
CA LYS A 118 -15.12 -6.25 11.28
C LYS A 118 -13.63 -6.11 11.59
N CYS A 119 -13.04 -4.96 11.29
CA CYS A 119 -11.66 -4.69 11.66
C CYS A 119 -11.60 -4.42 13.16
N PRO A 120 -10.57 -4.89 13.89
CA PRO A 120 -10.37 -4.50 15.29
C PRO A 120 -10.21 -2.98 15.47
N THR A 121 -9.73 -2.28 14.44
CA THR A 121 -9.64 -0.82 14.40
C THR A 121 -10.98 -0.13 14.12
N ASP A 122 -12.06 -0.87 13.86
CA ASP A 122 -13.41 -0.32 13.68
C ASP A 122 -14.14 -0.20 15.04
N ILE A 123 -13.50 -0.60 16.15
CA ILE A 123 -14.08 -0.64 17.52
C ILE A 123 -13.61 0.55 18.38
N SER A 124 -12.80 1.46 17.83
CA SER A 124 -12.37 2.70 18.48
C SER A 124 -13.19 3.89 18.02
#